data_AF-A0AA86MZU5-F1
#
_entry.id   AF-A0AA86MZU5-F1
#
_cell.length_a   1.000
_cell.length_b   1.000
_cell.length_c   1.000
_cell.angle_alpha   90.00
_cell.angle_beta   90.00
_cell.angle_gamma   90.00
#
_symmetry.space_group_name_H-M   'P 1'
#
loop_
_entity.id
_entity.type
_entity.pdbx_description
1 polymer ?
#
loop_
_entity_poly.entity_id
_entity_poly.type
_entity_poly.pdbx_seq_one_letter_code
_entity_poly.pdbx_strand_id
1 'polypeptide(L)'
;MLGSDLRGIMAEEEEILRREQALKSLISLRSRQLRESLQERMRRARSSGDWVNLSKSECASLHKQEKAYVRAQIAQLDLQRRRTREKLGELRRAKARAQRIRAAEAAANKKRR
;
A
#
# COMPACT_ATOMS: atom_id res chain seq x y z
N MET A 1 2.96 31.95 -9.80
CA MET A 1 3.43 30.97 -8.79
C MET A 1 2.55 29.71 -8.69
N LEU A 2 1.23 29.78 -8.87
CA LEU A 2 0.31 28.62 -8.81
C LEU A 2 0.58 27.43 -9.78
N GLY A 3 1.28 27.66 -10.89
CA GLY A 3 1.62 26.60 -11.85
C GLY A 3 2.65 25.59 -11.33
N SER A 4 3.55 26.04 -10.44
CA SER A 4 4.53 25.20 -9.76
C SER A 4 3.86 24.32 -8.71
N ASP A 5 2.87 24.87 -7.99
CA ASP A 5 2.07 24.14 -6.99
C ASP A 5 1.24 23.03 -7.63
N LEU A 6 0.66 23.26 -8.81
CA LEU A 6 -0.17 22.27 -9.50
C LEU A 6 0.65 21.10 -10.04
N ARG A 7 1.88 21.35 -10.50
CA ARG A 7 2.81 20.29 -10.94
C ARG A 7 3.34 19.49 -9.74
N GLY A 8 3.62 20.15 -8.62
CA GLY A 8 3.98 19.48 -7.36
C GLY A 8 2.86 18.57 -6.84
N ILE A 9 1.62 19.06 -6.81
CA ILE A 9 0.44 18.28 -6.42
C ILE A 9 0.24 17.05 -7.32
N MET A 10 0.51 17.16 -8.64
CA MET A 10 0.44 16.02 -9.55
C MET A 10 1.51 14.97 -9.28
N ALA A 11 2.75 15.40 -9.03
CA ALA A 11 3.84 14.47 -8.70
C ALA A 11 3.57 13.72 -7.39
N GLU A 12 3.05 14.42 -6.37
CA GLU A 12 2.66 13.81 -5.10
C GLU A 12 1.49 12.82 -5.29
N GLU A 13 0.53 13.13 -6.16
CA GLU A 13 -0.59 12.22 -6.48
C GLU A 13 -0.07 10.91 -7.10
N GLU A 14 0.86 10.99 -8.04
CA GLU A 14 1.49 9.83 -8.66
C GLU A 14 2.29 8.98 -7.66
N GLU A 15 3.01 9.61 -6.74
CA GLU A 15 3.73 8.91 -5.69
C GLU A 15 2.79 8.17 -4.74
N ILE A 16 1.72 8.83 -4.30
CA ILE A 16 0.70 8.22 -3.43
C ILE A 16 0.01 7.04 -4.13
N LEU A 17 -0.28 7.16 -5.43
CA LEU A 17 -0.84 6.05 -6.24
C LEU A 17 0.13 4.87 -6.33
N ARG A 18 1.42 5.11 -6.60
CA ARG A 18 2.44 4.05 -6.60
C ARG A 18 2.53 3.35 -5.25
N ARG A 19 2.46 4.12 -4.16
CA ARG A 19 2.45 3.58 -2.80
C ARG A 19 1.21 2.74 -2.51
N GLU A 20 0.02 3.18 -2.93
CA GLU A 20 -1.21 2.38 -2.77
C GLU A 20 -1.10 1.04 -3.51
N GLN A 21 -0.58 1.06 -4.73
CA GLN A 21 -0.39 -0.14 -5.54
C GLN A 21 0.64 -1.09 -4.91
N ALA A 22 1.75 -0.57 -4.40
CA ALA A 22 2.74 -1.37 -3.67
C ALA A 22 2.13 -2.04 -2.43
N LEU A 23 1.35 -1.30 -1.64
CA LEU A 23 0.66 -1.84 -0.46
C LEU A 23 -0.34 -2.94 -0.85
N LYS A 24 -1.11 -2.74 -1.92
CA LYS A 24 -2.04 -3.75 -2.45
C LYS A 24 -1.31 -5.04 -2.86
N SER A 25 -0.18 -4.91 -3.55
CA SER A 25 0.66 -6.06 -3.95
C SER A 25 1.22 -6.80 -2.73
N LEU A 26 1.70 -6.07 -1.71
CA LEU A 26 2.19 -6.66 -0.47
C LEU A 26 1.09 -7.43 0.29
N ILE A 27 -0.12 -6.85 0.41
CA ILE A 27 -1.27 -7.52 1.03
C ILE A 27 -1.61 -8.82 0.29
N SER A 28 -1.60 -8.80 -1.04
CA SER A 28 -1.85 -9.98 -1.87
C SER A 28 -0.82 -11.08 -1.63
N LEU A 29 0.47 -10.72 -1.61
CA LEU A 29 1.57 -11.65 -1.33
C LEU A 29 1.43 -12.28 0.06
N ARG A 30 1.18 -11.47 1.10
CA ARG A 30 0.97 -11.96 2.47
C ARG A 30 -0.28 -12.83 2.60
N SER A 31 -1.35 -12.49 1.90
CA SER A 31 -2.58 -13.30 1.86
C SER A 31 -2.35 -14.66 1.19
N ARG A 32 -1.47 -14.74 0.19
CA ARG A 32 -1.04 -16.02 -0.39
C ARG A 32 -0.26 -16.85 0.62
N GLN A 33 0.66 -16.24 1.38
CA GLN A 33 1.39 -16.92 2.46
C GLN A 33 0.45 -17.43 3.56
N LEU A 34 -0.61 -16.69 3.90
CA LEU A 34 -1.58 -17.12 4.89
C LEU A 34 -2.37 -18.37 4.48
N ARG A 35 -2.56 -18.58 3.16
CA ARG A 35 -3.23 -19.76 2.60
C ARG A 35 -2.32 -20.98 2.48
N GLU A 36 -1.01 -20.80 2.65
CA GLU A 36 -0.07 -21.91 2.62
C GLU A 36 -0.40 -22.93 3.71
N SER A 37 -0.38 -24.20 3.33
CA SER A 37 -0.55 -25.32 4.25
C SER A 37 0.73 -25.61 5.03
N LEU A 38 0.59 -26.27 6.18
CA LEU A 38 1.74 -26.73 6.97
C LEU A 38 2.68 -27.61 6.12
N GLN A 39 2.12 -28.51 5.30
CA GLN A 39 2.90 -29.42 4.47
C GLN A 39 3.70 -28.69 3.39
N GLU A 40 3.11 -27.71 2.72
CA GLU A 40 3.82 -26.87 1.74
C GLU A 40 4.94 -26.08 2.41
N ARG A 41 4.65 -25.51 3.59
CA ARG A 41 5.63 -24.75 4.37
C ARG A 41 6.81 -25.61 4.81
N MET A 42 6.53 -26.82 5.30
CA MET A 42 7.56 -27.82 5.65
C MET A 42 8.37 -28.26 4.43
N ARG A 43 7.73 -28.47 3.27
CA ARG A 43 8.43 -28.83 2.02
C ARG A 43 9.42 -27.74 1.61
N ARG A 44 9.02 -26.46 1.71
CA ARG A 44 9.89 -25.33 1.43
C ARG A 44 11.01 -25.17 2.46
N ALA A 45 10.71 -25.41 3.74
CA ALA A 45 11.69 -25.34 4.82
C ALA A 45 12.84 -26.35 4.63
N ARG A 46 12.52 -27.56 4.15
CA ARG A 46 13.53 -28.58 3.82
C ARG A 46 14.58 -28.11 2.80
N SER A 47 14.19 -27.28 1.84
CA SER A 47 15.14 -26.72 0.86
C SER A 47 15.99 -25.58 1.40
N SER A 48 15.54 -24.86 2.43
CA SER A 48 16.30 -23.77 3.06
C SER A 48 17.12 -24.22 4.28
N GLY A 49 16.96 -25.48 4.72
CA GLY A 49 17.53 -25.97 5.98
C GLY A 49 16.70 -25.61 7.21
N ASP A 50 15.70 -24.74 7.06
CA ASP A 50 14.78 -24.40 8.14
C ASP A 50 13.91 -25.61 8.49
N TRP A 51 13.70 -25.84 9.78
CA TRP A 51 12.82 -26.90 10.30
C TRP A 51 13.23 -28.34 9.98
N VAL A 52 14.40 -28.57 9.37
CA VAL A 52 14.89 -29.91 9.00
C VAL A 52 14.99 -30.84 10.21
N ASN A 53 15.39 -30.31 11.37
CA ASN A 53 15.55 -31.07 12.61
C ASN A 53 14.34 -30.96 13.56
N LEU A 54 13.24 -30.35 13.13
CA LEU A 54 12.06 -30.17 13.97
C LEU A 54 11.08 -31.34 13.79
N SER A 55 10.48 -31.74 14.90
CA SER A 55 9.33 -32.64 14.89
C SER A 55 8.12 -32.01 14.20
N LYS A 56 7.13 -32.84 13.84
CA LYS A 56 5.88 -32.35 13.22
C LYS A 56 5.11 -31.40 14.15
N SER A 57 5.12 -31.62 15.47
CA SER A 57 4.43 -30.78 16.45
C SER A 57 5.11 -29.41 16.61
N GLU A 58 6.43 -29.36 16.58
CA GLU A 58 7.20 -28.12 16.57
C GLU A 58 6.93 -27.32 15.29
N CYS A 59 6.95 -27.98 14.14
CA CYS A 59 6.59 -27.36 12.86
C CYS A 59 5.16 -26.79 12.87
N ALA A 60 4.19 -27.52 13.42
CA ALA A 60 2.81 -27.06 13.53
C ALA A 60 2.67 -25.82 14.44
N SER A 61 3.40 -25.81 15.55
CA SER A 61 3.41 -24.69 16.50
C SER A 61 4.01 -23.44 15.87
N LEU A 62 5.17 -23.57 15.21
CA LEU A 62 5.79 -22.48 14.47
C LEU A 62 4.90 -21.97 13.34
N HIS A 63 4.29 -22.86 12.55
CA HIS A 63 3.38 -22.48 11.48
C HIS A 63 2.15 -21.69 12.00
N LYS A 64 1.63 -22.05 13.18
CA LYS A 64 0.56 -21.28 13.83
C LYS A 64 1.03 -19.87 14.20
N GLN A 65 2.24 -19.73 14.75
CA GLN A 65 2.83 -18.44 15.07
C GLN A 65 3.11 -17.61 13.80
N GLU A 66 3.68 -18.20 12.75
CA GLU A 66 3.88 -17.57 11.44
C GLU A 66 2.55 -17.05 10.88
N LYS A 67 1.48 -17.84 10.93
CA LYS A 67 0.14 -17.41 10.48
C LYS A 67 -0.42 -16.25 11.30
N ALA A 68 -0.24 -16.27 12.61
CA ALA A 68 -0.66 -15.17 13.47
C ALA A 68 0.10 -13.87 13.14
N TYR A 69 1.42 -13.98 12.95
CA TYR A 69 2.27 -12.87 12.56
C TYR A 69 1.87 -12.30 11.18
N VAL A 70 1.65 -13.16 10.19
CA VAL A 70 1.23 -12.74 8.85
C VAL A 70 -0.14 -12.04 8.89
N ARG A 71 -1.09 -12.50 9.71
CA ARG A 71 -2.37 -11.79 9.91
C ARG A 71 -2.18 -10.38 10.49
N ALA A 72 -1.31 -10.24 11.49
CA ALA A 72 -1.00 -8.94 12.08
C ALA A 72 -0.37 -7.99 11.03
N GLN A 73 0.54 -8.50 10.20
CA GLN A 73 1.13 -7.74 9.10
C GLN A 73 0.08 -7.30 8.08
N ILE A 74 -0.85 -8.18 7.69
CA ILE A 74 -1.94 -7.82 6.76
C ILE A 74 -2.78 -6.68 7.34
N ALA A 75 -3.18 -6.78 8.62
CA ALA A 75 -3.95 -5.74 9.28
C ALA A 75 -3.21 -4.38 9.29
N GLN A 76 -1.90 -4.40 9.56
CA GLN A 76 -1.06 -3.19 9.51
C GLN A 76 -0.98 -2.60 8.11
N LEU A 77 -0.79 -3.43 7.08
CA LEU A 77 -0.73 -3.00 5.68
C LEU A 77 -2.07 -2.43 5.21
N ASP A 78 -3.19 -3.04 5.61
CA ASP A 78 -4.53 -2.54 5.30
C ASP A 78 -4.78 -1.18 5.96
N LEU A 79 -4.36 -0.99 7.21
CA LEU A 79 -4.43 0.32 7.88
C LEU A 79 -3.61 1.38 7.13
N GLN A 80 -2.37 1.05 6.73
CA GLN A 80 -1.54 1.95 5.94
C GLN A 80 -2.18 2.29 4.59
N ARG A 81 -2.81 1.30 3.93
CA ARG A 81 -3.50 1.50 2.66
C ARG A 81 -4.71 2.42 2.81
N ARG A 82 -5.49 2.28 3.88
CA ARG A 82 -6.62 3.19 4.19
C ARG A 82 -6.13 4.62 4.37
N ARG A 83 -5.11 4.84 5.21
CA ARG A 83 -4.48 6.16 5.39
C ARG A 83 -3.95 6.76 4.10
N THR A 84 -3.37 5.93 3.23
CA THR A 84 -2.85 6.36 1.92
C THR A 84 -4.00 6.82 1.01
N ARG A 85 -5.13 6.12 1.02
CA ARG A 85 -6.34 6.51 0.27
C ARG A 85 -6.98 7.79 0.78
N GLU A 86 -7.00 7.99 2.09
CA GLU A 86 -7.49 9.22 2.72
C GLU A 86 -6.67 10.42 2.23
N LYS A 87 -5.32 10.33 2.32
CA LYS A 87 -4.40 11.34 1.80
C LYS A 87 -4.59 11.61 0.31
N LEU A 88 -4.75 10.56 -0.50
CA LEU A 88 -5.03 10.71 -1.94
C LEU A 88 -6.32 11.50 -2.17
N GLY A 89 -7.37 11.22 -1.39
CA GLY A 89 -8.64 11.94 -1.47
C GLY A 89 -8.50 13.42 -1.11
N GLU A 90 -7.73 13.74 -0.06
CA GLU A 90 -7.42 15.11 0.32
C GLU A 90 -6.64 15.86 -0.76
N LEU A 91 -5.61 15.23 -1.30
CA LEU A 91 -4.77 15.81 -2.34
C LEU A 91 -5.56 16.08 -3.62
N ARG A 92 -6.43 15.15 -4.04
CA ARG A 92 -7.32 15.35 -5.19
C ARG A 92 -8.29 16.51 -4.99
N ARG A 93 -8.82 16.69 -3.78
CA ARG A 93 -9.66 17.85 -3.45
C ARG A 93 -8.85 19.15 -3.52
N ALA A 94 -7.62 19.17 -3.02
CA ALA A 94 -6.72 20.31 -3.12
C ALA A 94 -6.38 20.66 -4.57
N LYS A 95 -6.04 19.65 -5.39
CA LYS A 95 -5.81 19.77 -6.83
C LYS A 95 -7.00 20.41 -7.54
N ALA A 96 -8.21 19.90 -7.30
CA ALA A 96 -9.44 20.43 -7.90
C ALA A 96 -9.70 21.89 -7.51
N ARG A 97 -9.43 22.27 -6.25
CA ARG A 97 -9.53 23.66 -5.79
C ARG A 97 -8.53 24.56 -6.50
N ALA A 98 -7.26 24.15 -6.57
CA ALA A 98 -6.21 24.91 -7.26
C ALA A 98 -6.53 25.13 -8.75
N GLN A 99 -7.05 24.09 -9.42
CA GLN A 99 -7.49 24.18 -10.82
C GLN A 99 -8.63 25.20 -11.01
N ARG A 100 -9.62 25.21 -10.12
CA ARG A 100 -10.73 26.18 -10.17
C ARG A 100 -10.25 27.62 -9.99
N ILE A 101 -9.37 27.87 -9.02
CA ILE A 101 -8.80 29.20 -8.79
C ILE A 101 -8.05 29.67 -10.03
N ARG A 102 -7.19 28.81 -10.59
CA ARG A 102 -6.43 29.13 -11.80
C ARG A 102 -7.35 29.42 -13.01
N ALA A 103 -8.44 28.69 -13.17
CA ALA A 103 -9.42 28.93 -14.22
C ALA A 103 -10.13 30.28 -14.05
N ALA A 104 -10.51 30.62 -12.80
CA ALA A 104 -11.12 31.91 -12.48
C ALA A 104 -10.17 33.09 -12.73
N GLU A 105 -8.90 32.97 -12.32
CA GLU A 105 -7.85 33.96 -12.59
C GLU A 105 -7.66 34.16 -14.10
N ALA A 106 -7.58 33.08 -14.88
CA ALA A 106 -7.44 33.16 -16.33
C ALA A 106 -8.65 33.85 -16.98
N ALA A 107 -9.86 33.55 -16.53
CA ALA A 107 -11.09 34.19 -17.02
C ALA A 107 -11.15 35.68 -16.67
N ALA A 108 -10.74 36.06 -15.46
CA ALA A 108 -10.68 37.47 -15.04
C ALA A 108 -9.64 38.27 -15.84
N ASN A 109 -8.47 37.66 -16.10
CA ASN A 109 -7.41 38.31 -16.86
C ASN A 109 -7.81 38.51 -18.34
N LYS A 110 -8.60 37.58 -18.91
CA LYS A 110 -9.17 37.72 -20.26
C LYS A 110 -10.22 38.84 -20.37
N LYS A 111 -10.95 39.16 -19.29
CA LYS A 111 -11.92 40.28 -19.27
C LYS A 111 -11.26 41.66 -19.10
N ARG A 112 -10.01 41.70 -18.61
CA ARG A 112 -9.24 42.95 -18.40
C ARG A 112 -8.39 43.35 -19.62
N ARG A 113 -8.19 42.43 -20.57
CA ARG A 113 -7.57 42.68 -21.88
C ARG A 113 -8.66 42.90 -22.90
#